data_AF-A0A6P2FKB7-F1
#
_entry.id   AF-A0A6P2FKB7-F1
#
_cell.length_a   1.000
_cell.length_b   1.000
_cell.length_c   1.000
_cell.angle_alpha   90.00
_cell.angle_beta   90.00
_cell.angle_gamma   90.00
#
_symmetry.space_group_name_H-M   'P 1'
#
loop_
_entity.id
_entity.type
_entity.pdbx_description
1 polymer ?
#
loop_
_entity_poly.entity_id
_entity_poly.type
_entity_poly.pdbx_seq_one_letter_code
_entity_poly.pdbx_strand_id
1 'polypeptide(L)'
;MTEATPLPPPPPLPDHLSIDPRSAHHVAVVFEHDIGIRFNGRERLDVEEYCISEGWIKVPAGKTLDRKGKPLLIKLKGRVEAFYR
;
A
#
# COMPACT_ATOMS: atom_id res chain seq x y z
N MET A 1 -40.29 -12.58 1.78
CA MET A 1 -38.85 -12.84 1.93
C MET A 1 -38.15 -11.59 1.43
N THR A 2 -37.55 -10.79 2.32
CA THR A 2 -36.89 -9.54 1.93
C THR A 2 -35.44 -9.87 1.61
N GLU A 3 -35.10 -9.82 0.33
CA GLU A 3 -33.72 -9.97 -0.16
C GLU A 3 -32.95 -8.72 0.26
N ALA A 4 -32.04 -8.88 1.23
CA ALA A 4 -31.13 -7.82 1.63
C ALA A 4 -30.19 -7.56 0.44
N THR A 5 -30.34 -6.40 -0.21
CA THR A 5 -29.37 -5.91 -1.21
C THR A 5 -27.99 -5.92 -0.55
N PRO A 6 -27.03 -6.77 -0.97
CA PRO A 6 -25.68 -6.69 -0.44
C PRO A 6 -25.10 -5.38 -0.95
N LEU A 7 -24.82 -4.47 -0.02
CA LEU A 7 -24.00 -3.28 -0.27
C LEU A 7 -22.76 -3.74 -1.06
N PRO A 8 -22.38 -3.04 -2.15
CA PRO A 8 -21.21 -3.44 -2.92
C PRO A 8 -20.01 -3.53 -1.96
N PRO A 9 -19.26 -4.65 -1.97
CA PRO A 9 -18.08 -4.76 -1.15
C PRO A 9 -17.13 -3.59 -1.47
N PRO A 10 -16.41 -3.06 -0.48
CA PRO A 10 -15.44 -2.00 -0.72
C PRO A 10 -14.50 -2.43 -1.88
N PRO A 11 -14.07 -1.48 -2.73
CA PRO A 11 -13.22 -1.81 -3.86
C PRO A 11 -12.04 -2.64 -3.37
N PRO A 12 -11.74 -3.79 -4.00
CA PRO A 12 -10.64 -4.63 -3.56
C PRO A 12 -9.35 -3.81 -3.60
N LEU A 13 -8.58 -3.85 -2.51
CA LEU A 13 -7.27 -3.23 -2.47
C LEU A 13 -6.44 -3.82 -3.61
N PRO A 14 -5.86 -3.00 -4.50
CA PRO A 14 -5.09 -3.52 -5.60
C PRO A 14 -3.86 -4.25 -5.06
N ASP A 15 -3.52 -5.36 -5.73
CA ASP A 15 -2.35 -6.17 -5.40
C ASP A 15 -1.05 -5.36 -5.43
N HIS A 16 -1.00 -4.32 -6.27
CA HIS A 16 0.09 -3.37 -6.38
C HIS A 16 -0.46 -1.95 -6.31
N LEU A 17 -0.04 -1.22 -5.29
CA LEU A 17 -0.37 0.19 -5.11
C LEU A 17 0.91 1.00 -4.88
N SER A 18 0.95 2.20 -5.47
CA SER A 18 2.01 3.17 -5.28
C SER A 18 1.44 4.52 -4.84
N ILE A 19 2.10 5.18 -3.89
CA ILE A 19 1.75 6.54 -3.49
C ILE A 19 2.23 7.59 -4.50
N ASP A 20 3.21 7.26 -5.35
CA ASP A 20 3.78 8.23 -6.30
C ASP A 20 2.80 8.44 -7.47
N PRO A 21 2.25 9.66 -7.66
CA PRO A 21 1.28 9.94 -8.72
C PRO A 21 1.83 9.77 -10.13
N ARG A 22 3.16 9.65 -10.29
CA ARG A 22 3.82 9.39 -11.57
C ARG A 22 3.86 7.90 -11.91
N SER A 23 3.53 7.02 -10.98
CA SER A 23 3.48 5.59 -11.19
C SER A 23 2.15 5.17 -11.80
N ALA A 24 2.18 4.19 -12.71
CA ALA A 24 0.96 3.61 -13.30
C ALA A 24 0.07 2.90 -12.27
N HIS A 25 0.61 2.60 -11.08
CA HIS A 25 -0.07 1.92 -9.98
C HIS A 25 -0.57 2.90 -8.91
N HIS A 26 -0.63 4.20 -9.21
CA HIS A 26 -1.23 5.18 -8.32
C HIS A 26 -2.74 5.22 -8.50
N VAL A 27 -3.46 4.81 -7.46
CA VAL A 27 -4.92 4.77 -7.47
C VAL A 27 -5.46 5.71 -6.40
N ALA A 28 -5.79 6.94 -6.79
CA ALA A 28 -6.29 7.99 -5.90
C ALA A 28 -7.52 7.56 -5.08
N VAL A 29 -8.41 6.77 -5.69
CA VAL A 29 -9.64 6.26 -5.06
C VAL A 29 -9.37 5.44 -3.80
N VAL A 30 -8.25 4.70 -3.77
CA VAL A 30 -7.92 3.87 -2.60
C VAL A 30 -7.41 4.74 -1.46
N PHE A 31 -6.75 5.87 -1.78
CA PHE A 31 -6.29 6.85 -0.81
C PHE A 31 -7.41 7.74 -0.23
N GLU A 32 -8.64 7.65 -0.75
CA GLU A 32 -9.81 8.23 -0.09
C GLU A 32 -10.17 7.51 1.22
N HIS A 33 -9.69 6.26 1.37
CA HIS A 33 -9.80 5.47 2.58
C HIS A 33 -8.46 5.39 3.28
N ASP A 34 -8.46 5.31 4.62
CA ASP A 34 -7.24 5.04 5.37
C ASP A 34 -6.77 3.60 5.06
N ILE A 35 -5.58 3.47 4.50
CA ILE A 35 -4.97 2.16 4.18
C ILE A 35 -3.87 1.86 5.18
N GLY A 36 -3.97 0.71 5.85
CA GLY A 36 -2.90 0.14 6.65
C GLY A 36 -2.20 -1.00 5.91
N ILE A 37 -0.88 -1.13 6.08
CA ILE A 37 -0.13 -2.27 5.55
C ILE A 37 0.49 -3.03 6.71
N ARG A 38 0.19 -4.32 6.81
CA ARG A 38 0.84 -5.24 7.73
C ARG A 38 1.93 -6.00 7.00
N PHE A 39 3.17 -5.70 7.35
CA PHE A 39 4.37 -6.34 6.82
C PHE A 39 5.02 -7.24 7.87
N ASN A 40 5.12 -8.54 7.59
CA ASN A 40 5.66 -9.55 8.51
C ASN A 40 5.04 -9.45 9.93
N GLY A 41 3.72 -9.24 10.00
CA GLY A 41 2.99 -9.10 11.26
C GLY A 41 3.10 -7.74 11.94
N ARG A 42 3.85 -6.78 11.39
CA ARG A 42 3.95 -5.41 11.88
C ARG A 42 3.20 -4.44 10.99
N GLU A 43 2.38 -3.59 11.58
CA GLU A 43 1.73 -2.50 10.87
C GLU A 43 2.74 -1.40 10.51
N ARG A 44 2.67 -0.95 9.26
CA ARG A 44 3.51 0.06 8.63
C ARG A 44 2.58 1.02 7.90
N LEU A 45 2.77 2.31 8.16
CA LEU A 45 2.05 3.41 7.50
C LEU A 45 3.01 4.28 6.67
N ASP A 46 4.31 4.03 6.80
CA ASP A 46 5.42 4.65 6.09
C ASP A 46 5.71 3.97 4.74
N VAL A 47 4.79 3.17 4.21
CA VAL A 47 4.98 2.44 2.96
C VAL A 47 4.67 3.33 1.77
N GLU A 48 5.64 3.48 0.86
CA GLU A 48 5.43 4.22 -0.38
C GLU A 48 4.86 3.35 -1.51
N GLU A 49 5.17 2.07 -1.51
CA GLU A 49 4.69 1.16 -2.55
C GLU A 49 4.65 -0.25 -2.00
N TYR A 50 3.69 -1.06 -2.44
CA TYR A 50 3.66 -2.46 -2.09
C TYR A 50 3.22 -3.31 -3.27
N CYS A 51 3.64 -4.57 -3.26
CA CYS A 51 3.10 -5.61 -4.11
C CYS A 51 2.82 -6.85 -3.26
N ILE A 52 1.55 -7.23 -3.16
CA ILE A 52 1.08 -8.42 -2.41
C ILE A 52 1.44 -9.69 -3.18
N SER A 53 1.23 -9.70 -4.50
CA SER A 53 1.50 -10.87 -5.34
C SER A 53 2.98 -11.26 -5.35
N GLU A 54 3.88 -10.27 -5.43
CA GLU A 54 5.33 -10.52 -5.34
C GLU A 54 5.85 -10.51 -3.89
N GLY A 55 5.03 -10.14 -2.91
CA GLY A 55 5.37 -10.15 -1.49
C GLY A 55 6.49 -9.17 -1.12
N TRP A 56 6.34 -7.89 -1.43
CA TRP A 56 7.28 -6.86 -1.00
C TRP A 56 6.66 -5.49 -0.76
N ILE A 57 7.37 -4.67 0.01
CA ILE A 57 7.07 -3.25 0.24
C ILE A 57 8.29 -2.38 -0.07
N LYS A 58 8.08 -1.14 -0.51
CA LYS A 58 9.08 -0.09 -0.53
C LYS A 58 8.79 0.88 0.61
N VAL A 59 9.78 1.07 1.46
CA VAL A 59 9.74 2.00 2.58
C VAL A 59 10.94 2.94 2.49
N PRO A 60 10.85 4.17 2.98
CA PRO A 60 12.01 5.03 3.13
C PRO A 60 12.96 4.42 4.18
N ALA A 61 14.24 4.36 3.85
CA ALA A 61 15.31 3.88 4.71
C ALA A 61 15.68 4.93 5.76
N GLY A 62 14.76 5.15 6.70
CA GLY A 62 14.94 6.10 7.79
C GLY A 62 15.13 7.53 7.28
N LYS A 63 16.21 8.19 7.74
CA LYS A 63 16.53 9.59 7.41
C LYS A 63 17.46 9.74 6.20
N THR A 64 17.79 8.65 5.52
CA THR A 64 18.75 8.66 4.42
C THR A 64 18.10 9.23 3.16
N LEU A 65 18.76 10.22 2.55
CA LEU A 65 18.36 10.81 1.29
C LEU A 65 19.32 10.37 0.18
N ASP A 66 18.80 10.14 -1.02
CA ASP A 66 19.58 9.93 -2.24
C ASP A 66 20.29 11.23 -2.66
N ARG A 67 21.20 11.15 -3.65
CA ARG A 67 21.95 12.28 -4.23
C ARG A 67 21.05 13.44 -4.71
N LYS A 68 19.77 13.16 -5.00
CA LYS A 68 18.77 14.15 -5.41
C LYS A 68 17.93 14.72 -4.25
N GLY A 69 18.27 14.39 -2.99
CA GLY A 69 17.54 14.83 -1.81
C GLY A 69 16.21 14.11 -1.56
N LYS A 70 15.95 13.01 -2.25
CA LYS A 70 14.74 12.20 -2.07
C LYS A 70 14.97 11.11 -1.02
N PRO A 71 13.97 10.72 -0.22
CA PRO A 71 14.08 9.56 0.66
C PRO A 71 14.59 8.33 -0.09
N LEU A 72 15.59 7.67 0.48
CA LEU A 72 16.12 6.44 -0.10
C LEU A 72 15.10 5.32 0.12
N LEU A 73 14.45 4.85 -0.94
CA LEU A 73 13.49 3.75 -0.84
C LEU A 73 14.22 2.40 -0.84
N ILE A 74 13.92 1.57 0.15
CA ILE A 74 14.40 0.18 0.23
C ILE A 74 13.25 -0.78 -0.01
N LYS A 75 13.52 -1.79 -0.83
CA LYS A 75 12.58 -2.89 -1.10
C LYS A 75 12.76 -3.97 -0.02
N LEU A 76 11.75 -4.16 0.82
CA LEU A 76 11.70 -5.23 1.81
C LEU A 76 10.80 -6.35 1.29
N LYS A 77 11.33 -7.57 1.23
CA LYS A 77 10.55 -8.76 0.84
C LYS A 77 9.99 -9.45 2.08
N GLY A 78 8.74 -9.92 2.00
CA GLY A 78 8.06 -10.54 3.12
C GLY A 78 6.56 -10.68 2.91
N ARG A 79 5.85 -11.12 3.95
CA ARG A 79 4.39 -11.23 3.94
C ARG A 79 3.79 -9.83 4.00
N VAL A 80 3.04 -9.45 2.97
CA VAL A 80 2.36 -8.16 2.85
C VAL A 80 0.86 -8.40 2.93
N GLU A 81 0.19 -7.69 3.83
CA GLU A 81 -1.26 -7.69 3.95
C GLU A 81 -1.72 -6.23 3.95
N ALA A 82 -2.40 -5.80 2.89
CA ALA A 82 -3.04 -4.49 2.85
C ALA A 82 -4.46 -4.62 3.41
N PHE A 83 -4.89 -3.65 4.21
CA PHE A 83 -6.24 -3.61 4.77
C PHE A 83 -6.74 -2.16 4.90
N TYR A 84 -8.05 -1.99 4.82
CA TYR A 84 -8.70 -0.71 5.13
C TYR A 84 -8.76 -0.53 6.65
N ARG A 85 -8.43 0.66 7.12
CA ARG A 85 -8.47 1.05 8.53
C ARG A 85 -9.71 1.86 8.87
#